data_AF-A0AAJ5Z783-F1
#
_entry.id   AF-A0AAJ5Z783-F1
#
_cell.length_a   1.000
_cell.length_b   1.000
_cell.length_c   1.000
_cell.angle_alpha   90.00
_cell.angle_beta   90.00
_cell.angle_gamma   90.00
#
_symmetry.space_group_name_H-M   'P 1'
#
loop_
_entity.id
_entity.type
_entity.pdbx_description
1 polymer ?
#
loop_
_entity_poly.entity_id
_entity_poly.type
_entity_poly.pdbx_seq_one_letter_code
_entity_poly.pdbx_strand_id
1 'polypeptide(L)'
;MNSVPQMECLPGYEGIGLRPFPSHVAQVLCEPIQKDDVEIKPDGLLYLPEIKYRRILNRAFGPGGWGLKPQGEPEIAQGILSREWTLICLGRFVSTARGEQEFFRPNGVPTANEGAKSNALMRCCKDLGIASELWDPRFVRQFKAKHCVEVWCQTADGKKDDEPFQYPAKEVGTVGKT
;
A
#
# COMPACT_ATOMS: atom_id res chain seq x y z
N MET A 1 -18.72 29.95 31.39
CA MET A 1 -17.86 29.16 30.49
C MET A 1 -18.66 27.94 30.08
N ASN A 2 -19.21 27.94 28.85
CA ASN A 2 -19.97 26.80 28.38
C ASN A 2 -18.99 25.68 28.05
N SER A 3 -19.04 24.60 28.82
CA SER A 3 -18.31 23.37 28.55
C SER A 3 -18.74 22.84 27.18
N VAL A 4 -17.81 22.77 26.25
CA VAL A 4 -18.00 22.05 24.99
C VAL A 4 -18.45 20.62 25.34
N PRO A 5 -19.54 20.10 24.75
CA PRO A 5 -19.96 18.73 25.02
C PRO A 5 -18.80 17.79 24.66
N GLN A 6 -18.34 17.00 25.63
CA GLN A 6 -17.37 15.95 25.35
C GLN A 6 -18.02 14.98 24.37
N MET A 7 -17.46 14.91 23.17
CA MET A 7 -17.87 13.92 22.20
C MET A 7 -17.52 12.55 22.79
N GLU A 8 -18.53 11.74 23.11
CA GLU A 8 -18.32 10.36 23.57
C GLU A 8 -17.61 9.59 22.45
N CYS A 9 -16.31 9.41 22.63
CA CYS A 9 -15.46 8.71 21.71
C CYS A 9 -15.48 7.22 22.08
N LEU A 10 -15.60 6.34 21.09
CA LEU A 10 -15.45 4.90 21.32
C LEU A 10 -14.06 4.63 21.96
N PRO A 11 -13.96 3.68 22.91
CA PRO A 11 -12.69 3.32 23.52
C PRO A 11 -11.63 2.98 22.45
N GLY A 12 -10.44 3.59 22.55
CA GLY A 12 -9.33 3.40 21.61
C GLY A 12 -9.24 4.41 20.47
N TYR A 13 -10.20 5.33 20.36
CA TYR A 13 -10.19 6.44 19.39
C TYR A 13 -9.88 7.79 20.05
N GLU A 14 -9.48 7.80 21.32
CA GLU A 14 -9.24 9.02 22.08
C GLU A 14 -8.18 9.90 21.38
N GLY A 15 -8.56 11.15 21.09
CA GLY A 15 -7.67 12.11 20.45
C GLY A 15 -7.48 11.92 18.93
N ILE A 16 -8.29 11.07 18.27
CA ILE A 16 -8.33 11.00 16.81
C ILE A 16 -8.63 12.40 16.22
N GLY A 17 -7.83 12.84 15.26
CA GLY A 17 -7.98 14.15 14.62
C GLY A 17 -7.74 15.37 15.54
N LEU A 18 -7.37 15.17 16.81
CA LEU A 18 -7.23 16.27 17.78
C LEU A 18 -6.05 17.19 17.47
N ARG A 19 -4.93 16.60 17.00
CA ARG A 19 -3.71 17.35 16.65
C ARG A 19 -2.91 16.67 15.54
N PRO A 20 -2.29 17.44 14.63
CA PRO A 20 -1.38 16.88 13.65
C PRO A 20 -0.08 16.37 14.32
N PHE A 21 0.68 15.57 13.57
CA PHE A 21 2.09 15.32 13.89
C PHE A 21 2.91 16.61 13.75
N PRO A 22 4.09 16.69 14.39
CA PRO A 22 4.98 17.84 14.20
C PRO A 22 5.29 18.11 12.73
N SER A 23 5.53 19.37 12.38
CA SER A 23 5.73 19.80 10.98
C SER A 23 6.84 19.02 10.27
N HIS A 24 7.97 18.74 10.95
CA HIS A 24 9.07 17.96 10.37
C HIS A 24 8.66 16.53 10.00
N VAL A 25 7.77 15.90 10.78
CA VAL A 25 7.23 14.57 10.48
C VAL A 25 6.31 14.66 9.27
N ALA A 26 5.37 15.60 9.29
CA ALA A 26 4.44 15.81 8.18
C ALA A 26 5.17 16.08 6.86
N GLN A 27 6.28 16.82 6.91
CA GLN A 27 7.11 17.11 5.75
C GLN A 27 7.71 15.83 5.16
N VAL A 28 8.25 14.92 5.98
CA VAL A 28 8.77 13.61 5.54
C VAL A 28 7.67 12.72 4.98
N LEU A 29 6.51 12.66 5.62
CA LEU A 29 5.39 11.81 5.20
C LEU A 29 4.79 12.22 3.85
N CYS A 30 4.77 13.53 3.57
CA CYS A 30 4.22 14.11 2.36
C CYS A 30 5.30 14.39 1.28
N GLU A 31 6.53 13.88 1.45
CA GLU A 31 7.56 13.97 0.41
C GLU A 31 7.09 13.24 -0.87
N PRO A 32 7.30 13.83 -2.06
CA PRO A 32 7.07 13.14 -3.31
C PRO A 32 7.90 11.86 -3.41
N ILE A 33 7.33 10.81 -3.99
CA ILE A 33 8.03 9.54 -4.20
C ILE A 33 9.13 9.70 -5.25
N GLN A 34 10.22 8.98 -5.05
CA GLN A 34 11.26 8.86 -6.07
C GLN A 34 10.71 8.04 -7.23
N LYS A 35 10.82 8.56 -8.45
CA LYS A 35 10.26 7.91 -9.65
C LYS A 35 10.87 6.53 -9.90
N ASP A 36 12.16 6.38 -9.60
CA ASP A 36 12.90 5.12 -9.77
C ASP A 36 12.50 4.05 -8.74
N ASP A 37 11.72 4.43 -7.72
CA ASP A 37 11.17 3.51 -6.74
C ASP A 37 9.77 3.01 -7.10
N VAL A 38 9.15 3.56 -8.15
CA VAL A 38 7.82 3.15 -8.61
C VAL A 38 7.95 1.93 -9.49
N GLU A 39 7.27 0.85 -9.10
CA GLU A 39 7.17 -0.38 -9.88
C GLU A 39 5.81 -0.45 -10.58
N ILE A 40 5.74 -1.25 -11.65
CA ILE A 40 4.53 -1.48 -12.43
C ILE A 40 4.26 -2.98 -12.48
N LYS A 41 3.02 -3.37 -12.16
CA LYS A 41 2.55 -4.74 -12.34
C LYS A 41 2.24 -5.03 -13.82
N PRO A 42 2.14 -6.31 -14.23
CA PRO A 42 1.75 -6.67 -15.59
C PRO A 42 0.39 -6.11 -16.04
N ASP A 43 -0.55 -5.93 -15.12
CA ASP A 43 -1.86 -5.28 -15.36
C ASP A 43 -1.76 -3.75 -15.53
N GLY A 44 -0.56 -3.19 -15.43
CA GLY A 44 -0.29 -1.76 -15.51
C GLY A 44 -0.55 -1.00 -14.22
N LEU A 45 -0.80 -1.65 -13.08
CA LEU A 45 -0.93 -0.96 -11.80
C LEU A 45 0.43 -0.45 -11.32
N LEU A 46 0.54 0.88 -11.13
CA LEU A 46 1.71 1.47 -10.49
C LEU A 46 1.63 1.25 -8.98
N TYR A 47 2.73 0.85 -8.36
CA TYR A 47 2.81 0.68 -6.92
C TYR A 47 4.19 1.09 -6.39
N LEU A 48 4.22 1.41 -5.10
CA LEU A 48 5.46 1.62 -4.36
C LEU A 48 5.73 0.34 -3.55
N PRO A 49 6.94 -0.25 -3.60
CA PRO A 49 7.25 -1.44 -2.81
C PRO A 49 7.10 -1.20 -1.30
N GLU A 50 6.62 -2.21 -0.58
CA GLU A 50 6.29 -2.12 0.85
C GLU A 50 7.47 -1.66 1.73
N ILE A 51 8.70 -2.08 1.40
CA ILE A 51 9.92 -1.62 2.09
C ILE A 51 10.09 -0.10 2.07
N LYS A 52 9.60 0.59 1.03
CA LYS A 52 9.71 2.05 0.91
C LYS A 52 8.80 2.74 1.92
N TYR A 53 7.59 2.25 2.13
CA TYR A 53 6.70 2.74 3.19
C TYR A 53 7.35 2.58 4.57
N ARG A 54 7.94 1.42 4.86
CA ARG A 54 8.66 1.19 6.14
C ARG A 54 9.82 2.17 6.33
N ARG A 55 10.59 2.46 5.28
CA ARG A 55 11.68 3.44 5.33
C ARG A 55 11.17 4.85 5.58
N ILE A 56 10.06 5.25 4.95
CA ILE A 56 9.43 6.56 5.18
C ILE A 56 8.95 6.66 6.63
N LEU A 57 8.28 5.63 7.15
CA LEU A 57 7.85 5.57 8.55
C LEU A 57 9.04 5.63 9.53
N ASN A 58 10.13 4.92 9.25
CA ASN A 58 11.36 4.98 10.06
C ASN A 58 12.01 6.37 10.01
N ARG A 59 12.01 7.05 8.86
CA ARG A 59 12.51 8.43 8.74
C ARG A 59 11.62 9.42 9.50
N ALA A 60 10.31 9.24 9.44
CA ALA A 60 9.32 10.15 10.02
C ALA A 60 9.20 9.98 11.55
N PHE A 61 9.19 8.74 12.04
CA PHE A 61 8.89 8.42 13.44
C PHE A 61 10.05 7.77 14.21
N GLY A 62 11.09 7.32 13.51
CA GLY A 62 12.18 6.53 14.09
C GLY A 62 11.85 5.03 14.21
N PRO A 63 12.85 4.14 14.18
CA PRO A 63 12.66 2.73 14.52
C PRO A 63 12.05 2.57 15.92
N GLY A 64 10.97 1.79 16.04
CA GLY A 64 10.20 1.63 17.28
C GLY A 64 9.17 2.74 17.54
N GLY A 65 9.15 3.81 16.73
CA GLY A 65 8.17 4.90 16.82
C GLY A 65 6.83 4.61 16.14
N TRP A 66 6.67 3.46 15.49
CA TRP A 66 5.44 3.05 14.82
C TRP A 66 5.27 1.52 14.86
N GLY A 67 4.05 1.04 14.66
CA GLY A 67 3.76 -0.37 14.59
C GLY A 67 2.36 -0.69 14.07
N LEU A 68 2.19 -1.90 13.56
CA LEU A 68 0.89 -2.46 13.20
C LEU A 68 0.40 -3.40 14.31
N LYS A 69 -0.72 -3.06 14.92
CA LYS A 69 -1.43 -3.92 15.87
C LYS A 69 -2.39 -4.83 15.10
N PRO A 70 -2.25 -6.16 15.16
CA PRO A 70 -3.24 -7.05 14.59
C PRO A 70 -4.56 -6.95 15.36
N GLN A 71 -5.68 -7.05 14.64
CA GLN A 71 -7.02 -7.11 15.21
C GLN A 71 -7.63 -8.48 14.93
N GLY A 72 -8.13 -9.13 15.98
CA GLY A 72 -8.75 -10.46 15.90
C GLY A 72 -7.84 -11.56 15.34
N GLU A 73 -8.43 -12.73 15.09
CA GLU A 73 -7.78 -13.83 14.38
C GLU A 73 -7.83 -13.61 12.86
N PRO A 74 -6.86 -14.15 12.08
CA PRO A 74 -6.94 -14.10 10.63
C PRO A 74 -8.13 -14.93 10.12
N GLU A 75 -8.87 -14.37 9.16
CA GLU A 75 -9.94 -15.04 8.43
C GLU A 75 -9.33 -15.72 7.20
N ILE A 76 -9.67 -17.00 7.01
CA ILE A 76 -9.23 -17.78 5.84
C ILE A 76 -10.48 -18.22 5.07
N ALA A 77 -10.63 -17.72 3.85
CA ALA A 77 -11.74 -18.07 2.97
C ALA A 77 -11.24 -18.16 1.53
N GLN A 78 -11.62 -19.23 0.82
CA GLN A 78 -11.36 -19.39 -0.62
C GLN A 78 -9.89 -19.22 -1.04
N GLY A 79 -8.93 -19.63 -0.20
CA GLY A 79 -7.50 -19.47 -0.49
C GLY A 79 -6.96 -18.06 -0.26
N ILE A 80 -7.73 -17.18 0.39
CA ILE A 80 -7.33 -15.83 0.79
C ILE A 80 -7.22 -15.80 2.31
N LEU A 81 -6.09 -15.30 2.81
CA LEU A 81 -5.92 -14.92 4.21
C LEU A 81 -6.18 -13.43 4.33
N SER A 82 -7.07 -13.03 5.24
CA SER A 82 -7.42 -11.64 5.50
C SER A 82 -7.36 -11.33 7.00
N ARG A 83 -6.85 -10.16 7.36
CA ARG A 83 -6.83 -9.70 8.76
C ARG A 83 -6.86 -8.19 8.83
N GLU A 84 -7.54 -7.66 9.84
CA GLU A 84 -7.53 -6.23 10.13
C GLU A 84 -6.29 -5.84 10.95
N TRP A 85 -5.71 -4.69 10.62
CA TRP A 85 -4.56 -4.13 11.31
C TRP A 85 -4.78 -2.64 11.60
N THR A 86 -4.30 -2.21 12.75
CA THR A 86 -4.30 -0.79 13.14
C THR A 86 -2.89 -0.26 13.16
N LEU A 87 -2.64 0.81 12.41
CA LEU A 87 -1.39 1.55 12.44
C LEU A 87 -1.39 2.50 13.63
N ILE A 88 -0.36 2.38 14.46
CA ILE A 88 -0.11 3.25 15.60
C ILE A 88 1.24 3.92 15.37
N CYS A 89 1.30 5.25 15.48
CA CYS A 89 2.52 6.04 15.37
C CYS A 89 2.66 6.95 16.60
N LEU A 90 3.78 6.84 17.30
CA LEU A 90 4.08 7.59 18.53
C LEU A 90 2.95 7.51 19.58
N GLY A 91 2.39 6.30 19.76
CA GLY A 91 1.30 6.03 20.70
C GLY A 91 -0.08 6.52 20.25
N ARG A 92 -0.22 7.00 19.01
CA ARG A 92 -1.49 7.52 18.47
C ARG A 92 -2.06 6.58 17.44
N PHE A 93 -3.37 6.36 17.51
CA PHE A 93 -4.12 5.75 16.42
C PHE A 93 -3.94 6.58 15.14
N VAL A 94 -3.62 5.91 14.03
CA VAL A 94 -3.53 6.55 12.70
C VAL A 94 -4.67 6.09 11.82
N SER A 95 -4.75 4.78 11.56
CA SER A 95 -5.71 4.21 10.63
C SER A 95 -5.86 2.71 10.89
N THR A 96 -7.01 2.18 10.50
CA THR A 96 -7.28 0.74 10.48
C THR A 96 -7.57 0.32 9.05
N ALA A 97 -6.90 -0.73 8.60
CA ALA A 97 -7.16 -1.32 7.29
C ALA A 97 -7.10 -2.85 7.37
N ARG A 98 -7.96 -3.48 6.57
CA ARG A 98 -7.89 -4.91 6.32
C ARG A 98 -6.85 -5.18 5.24
N GLY A 99 -5.92 -6.08 5.54
CA GLY A 99 -4.95 -6.58 4.57
C GLY A 99 -5.27 -8.01 4.21
N GLU A 100 -4.99 -8.37 2.96
CA GLU A 100 -5.31 -9.67 2.41
C GLU A 100 -4.18 -10.20 1.54
N GLN A 101 -4.08 -11.52 1.44
CA GLN A 101 -3.09 -12.20 0.63
C GLN A 101 -3.62 -13.57 0.20
N GLU A 102 -3.57 -13.82 -1.11
CA GLU A 102 -3.85 -15.14 -1.69
C GLU A 102 -2.72 -16.13 -1.39
N PHE A 103 -3.09 -17.40 -1.20
CA PHE A 103 -2.18 -18.51 -1.04
C PHE A 103 -2.77 -19.79 -1.65
N PHE A 104 -1.93 -20.55 -2.36
CA PHE A 104 -2.38 -21.72 -3.14
C PHE A 104 -2.18 -23.05 -2.42
N ARG A 105 -1.32 -23.09 -1.40
CA ARG A 105 -0.99 -24.31 -0.64
C ARG A 105 -1.16 -24.06 0.85
N PRO A 106 -1.66 -25.03 1.65
CA PRO A 106 -1.86 -24.84 3.09
C PRO A 106 -0.58 -24.45 3.87
N ASN A 107 0.60 -24.90 3.43
CA ASN A 107 1.88 -24.49 4.00
C ASN A 107 2.26 -23.02 3.71
N GLY A 108 1.51 -22.33 2.85
CA GLY A 108 1.69 -20.93 2.49
C GLY A 108 1.09 -19.94 3.49
N VAL A 109 0.31 -20.39 4.47
CA VAL A 109 -0.35 -19.52 5.47
C VAL A 109 0.61 -18.55 6.19
N PRO A 110 1.83 -18.94 6.62
CA PRO A 110 2.78 -18.01 7.23
C PRO A 110 3.20 -16.88 6.28
N THR A 111 3.46 -17.22 5.02
CA THR A 111 3.81 -16.21 3.98
C THR A 111 2.60 -15.33 3.69
N ALA A 112 1.40 -15.90 3.64
CA ALA A 112 0.16 -15.17 3.44
C ALA A 112 -0.09 -14.17 4.57
N ASN A 113 0.22 -14.52 5.81
CA ASN A 113 0.07 -13.63 6.96
C ASN A 113 0.98 -12.40 6.86
N GLU A 114 2.26 -12.60 6.51
CA GLU A 114 3.20 -11.49 6.29
C GLU A 114 2.80 -10.63 5.09
N GLY A 115 2.27 -11.24 4.02
CA GLY A 115 1.72 -10.53 2.87
C GLY A 115 0.51 -9.67 3.23
N ALA A 116 -0.45 -10.22 3.98
CA ALA A 116 -1.63 -9.49 4.44
C ALA A 116 -1.25 -8.32 5.35
N LYS A 117 -0.29 -8.50 6.26
CA LYS A 117 0.25 -7.42 7.10
C LYS A 117 0.89 -6.30 6.28
N SER A 118 1.69 -6.67 5.28
CA SER A 118 2.34 -5.73 4.35
C SER A 118 1.32 -4.96 3.51
N ASN A 119 0.27 -5.65 3.06
CA ASN A 119 -0.86 -5.06 2.34
C ASN A 119 -1.61 -4.02 3.20
N ALA A 120 -1.93 -4.37 4.45
CA ALA A 120 -2.57 -3.45 5.39
C ALA A 120 -1.70 -2.23 5.69
N LEU A 121 -0.38 -2.40 5.82
CA LEU A 121 0.56 -1.29 6.07
C LEU A 121 0.41 -0.20 5.03
N MET A 122 0.45 -0.57 3.74
CA MET A 122 0.38 0.37 2.63
C MET A 122 -0.96 1.10 2.62
N ARG A 123 -2.07 0.39 2.90
CA ARG A 123 -3.42 0.96 3.02
C ARG A 123 -3.49 2.00 4.15
N CYS A 124 -3.01 1.68 5.34
CA CYS A 124 -2.98 2.62 6.48
C CYS A 124 -2.08 3.84 6.19
N CYS A 125 -0.96 3.65 5.48
CA CYS A 125 -0.03 4.75 5.17
C CYS A 125 -0.62 5.80 4.24
N LYS A 126 -1.70 5.48 3.51
CA LYS A 126 -2.42 6.44 2.67
C LYS A 126 -2.99 7.60 3.49
N ASP A 127 -3.50 7.33 4.70
CA ASP A 127 -4.06 8.36 5.59
C ASP A 127 -2.98 9.28 6.19
N LEU A 128 -1.70 8.86 6.13
CA LEU A 128 -0.55 9.71 6.48
C LEU A 128 -0.08 10.59 5.30
N GLY A 129 -0.61 10.38 4.10
CA GLY A 129 -0.21 11.09 2.88
C GLY A 129 0.92 10.43 2.09
N ILE A 130 1.46 9.30 2.57
CA ILE A 130 2.57 8.60 1.92
C ILE A 130 2.13 8.06 0.56
N ALA A 131 2.92 8.35 -0.47
CA ALA A 131 2.71 7.89 -1.85
C ALA A 131 1.30 8.21 -2.40
N SER A 132 0.68 9.28 -1.90
CA SER A 132 -0.66 9.71 -2.29
C SER A 132 -0.80 9.96 -3.79
N GLU A 133 0.27 10.37 -4.46
CA GLU A 133 0.32 10.59 -5.91
C GLU A 133 0.06 9.31 -6.76
N LEU A 134 0.39 8.11 -6.25
CA LEU A 134 0.07 6.86 -6.95
C LEU A 134 -1.43 6.59 -7.06
N TRP A 135 -2.24 7.32 -6.29
CA TRP A 135 -3.68 7.24 -6.29
C TRP A 135 -4.34 8.36 -7.09
N ASP A 136 -3.57 9.32 -7.62
CA ASP A 136 -4.07 10.36 -8.52
C ASP A 136 -4.10 9.84 -9.97
N PRO A 137 -5.28 9.70 -10.60
CA PRO A 137 -5.37 9.26 -11.99
C PRO A 137 -4.60 10.17 -12.96
N ARG A 138 -4.42 11.46 -12.64
CA ARG A 138 -3.63 12.39 -13.44
C ARG A 138 -2.15 12.05 -13.37
N PHE A 139 -1.62 11.83 -12.17
CA PHE A 139 -0.24 11.37 -11.97
C PHE A 139 0.00 10.05 -12.70
N VAL A 140 -0.87 9.05 -12.50
CA VAL A 140 -0.73 7.73 -13.12
C VAL A 140 -0.67 7.82 -14.65
N ARG A 141 -1.57 8.59 -15.28
CA ARG A 141 -1.54 8.80 -16.74
C ARG A 141 -0.25 9.47 -17.21
N GLN A 142 0.18 10.52 -16.52
CA GLN A 142 1.39 11.25 -16.89
C GLN A 142 2.65 10.41 -16.67
N PHE A 143 2.70 9.62 -15.60
CA PHE A 143 3.81 8.74 -15.30
C PHE A 143 3.92 7.65 -16.37
N LYS A 144 2.82 6.97 -16.68
CA LYS A 144 2.78 5.96 -17.75
C LYS A 144 3.22 6.52 -19.10
N ALA A 145 2.73 7.70 -19.48
CA ALA A 145 3.07 8.32 -20.77
C ALA A 145 4.56 8.67 -20.91
N LYS A 146 5.23 8.99 -19.80
CA LYS A 146 6.64 9.43 -19.77
C LYS A 146 7.63 8.31 -19.46
N HIS A 147 7.25 7.34 -18.65
CA HIS A 147 8.16 6.39 -18.02
C HIS A 147 7.83 4.92 -18.30
N CYS A 148 6.69 4.62 -18.95
CA CYS A 148 6.29 3.25 -19.25
C CYS A 148 6.18 3.02 -20.76
N VAL A 149 6.35 1.77 -21.16
CA VAL A 149 6.08 1.29 -22.51
C VAL A 149 4.96 0.26 -22.41
N GLU A 150 3.91 0.44 -23.22
CA GLU A 150 2.81 -0.51 -23.34
C GLU A 150 3.01 -1.33 -24.63
N VAL A 151 3.07 -2.65 -24.48
CA VAL A 151 3.32 -3.58 -25.58
C VAL A 151 2.20 -4.61 -25.66
N TRP A 152 1.82 -4.97 -26.88
CA TRP A 152 0.98 -6.15 -27.10
C TRP A 152 1.87 -7.39 -27.00
N CYS A 153 1.44 -8.35 -26.19
CA CYS A 153 2.10 -9.64 -26.04
C CYS A 153 1.19 -10.73 -26.58
N GLN A 154 1.76 -11.66 -27.35
CA GLN A 154 1.10 -12.89 -27.77
C GLN A 154 1.96 -14.07 -27.32
N THR A 155 1.38 -14.91 -26.45
CA THR A 155 2.00 -16.14 -25.99
C THR A 155 2.07 -17.14 -27.14
N ALA A 156 3.08 -18.02 -27.14
CA ALA A 156 3.31 -19.01 -28.22
C ALA A 156 2.08 -19.91 -28.50
N ASP A 157 1.19 -20.08 -27.52
CA ASP A 157 0.00 -20.95 -27.60
C ASP A 157 -1.34 -20.18 -27.69
N GLY A 158 -1.33 -18.85 -27.87
CA GLY A 158 -2.56 -18.06 -28.06
C GLY A 158 -3.47 -17.89 -26.83
N LYS A 159 -3.04 -18.28 -25.64
CA LYS A 159 -3.75 -18.03 -24.37
C LYS A 159 -3.22 -16.76 -23.68
N LYS A 160 -4.11 -15.93 -23.14
CA LYS A 160 -3.75 -14.75 -22.30
C LYS A 160 -3.09 -15.23 -21.00
N ASP A 161 -1.93 -14.68 -20.67
CA ASP A 161 -1.20 -14.98 -19.42
C ASP A 161 -1.52 -13.96 -18.32
N ASP A 162 -1.66 -14.48 -17.10
CA ASP A 162 -1.75 -13.75 -15.81
C ASP A 162 -0.41 -13.82 -15.02
N GLU A 163 0.67 -14.35 -15.61
CA GLU A 163 1.98 -14.57 -14.95
C GLU A 163 3.02 -13.46 -15.25
N PRO A 164 3.99 -13.19 -14.35
CA PRO A 164 5.06 -12.22 -14.58
C PRO A 164 5.94 -12.58 -15.78
N PHE A 165 6.24 -11.58 -16.59
CA PHE A 165 7.03 -11.68 -17.83
C PHE A 165 8.39 -12.36 -17.57
N GLN A 166 8.58 -13.59 -18.04
CA GLN A 166 9.90 -14.22 -18.13
C GLN A 166 10.33 -14.35 -19.60
N TYR A 167 11.61 -14.07 -19.83
CA TYR A 167 12.28 -14.36 -21.09
C TYR A 167 12.01 -15.83 -21.49
N PRO A 168 11.58 -16.14 -22.73
CA PRO A 168 11.76 -15.39 -23.97
C PRO A 168 10.42 -15.03 -24.67
N ALA A 169 9.52 -14.28 -24.02
CA ALA A 169 8.37 -13.72 -24.74
C ALA A 169 8.84 -12.69 -25.81
N LYS A 170 8.36 -12.83 -27.05
CA LYS A 170 8.70 -11.91 -28.16
C LYS A 170 7.73 -10.74 -28.19
N GLU A 171 8.27 -9.52 -28.22
CA GLU A 171 7.52 -8.30 -28.47
C GLU A 171 6.85 -8.37 -29.86
N VAL A 172 5.52 -8.19 -29.92
CA VAL A 172 4.76 -8.28 -31.19
C VAL A 172 4.35 -6.89 -31.71
N GLY A 173 4.54 -5.84 -30.91
CA GLY A 173 4.35 -4.44 -31.31
C GLY A 173 4.03 -3.52 -30.13
N THR A 174 4.37 -2.24 -30.25
CA THR A 174 3.95 -1.19 -29.32
C THR A 174 2.49 -0.83 -29.56
N VAL A 175 1.70 -0.61 -28.50
CA VAL A 175 0.38 0.01 -28.62
C VAL A 175 0.58 1.39 -29.24
N GLY A 176 0.05 1.61 -30.45
CA GLY A 176 0.21 2.87 -31.15
C GLY A 176 -0.32 4.02 -30.29
N LYS A 177 0.54 4.99 -29.97
CA LYS A 177 0.13 6.24 -29.32
C LYS A 177 -0.76 7.02 -30.30
N THR A 178 -2.08 6.87 -30.19
CA THR A 178 -3.05 7.86 -30.70
C THR A 178 -3.05 9.09 -29.81
#